data_AF-A0A9X2UAJ0-F1
#
_entry.id   AF-A0A9X2UAJ0-F1
#
_cell.length_a   1.000
_cell.length_b   1.000
_cell.length_c   1.000
_cell.angle_alpha   90.00
_cell.angle_beta   90.00
_cell.angle_gamma   90.00
#
_symmetry.space_group_name_H-M   'P 1'
#
loop_
_entity.id
_entity.type
_entity.pdbx_description
1 polymer ?
#
loop_
_entity_poly.entity_id
_entity_poly.type
_entity_poly.pdbx_seq_one_letter_code
_entity_poly.pdbx_strand_id
1 'polypeptide(L)' 'MPDTPREAELLVLLLEAGLYPKAGLYPKVDSAEPEKTRPDEG' A
#
# COMPACT_ATOMS: atom_id res chain seq x y z
N MET A 1 3.73 -9.87 12.07
CA MET A 1 4.40 -11.10 11.59
C MET A 1 3.49 -11.69 10.52
N PRO A 2 3.99 -12.22 9.40
CA PRO A 2 3.12 -12.80 8.38
C PRO A 2 2.30 -13.94 8.98
N ASP A 3 1.00 -13.92 8.73
CA ASP A 3 0.03 -14.84 9.33
C ASP A 3 -0.06 -16.16 8.55
N THR A 4 0.56 -16.23 7.36
CA THR A 4 0.59 -17.45 6.52
C THR A 4 1.94 -17.64 5.81
N PRO A 5 2.30 -18.90 5.44
CA PRO A 5 3.50 -19.18 4.65
C PRO A 5 3.52 -18.44 3.31
N ARG A 6 2.36 -18.35 2.63
CA ARG A 6 2.21 -17.64 1.37
C ARG A 6 2.48 -16.14 1.52
N GLU A 7 2.05 -15.55 2.62
CA GLU A 7 2.36 -14.16 2.92
C GLU A 7 3.86 -13.99 3.14
N ALA A 8 4.51 -14.88 3.91
CA ALA A 8 5.96 -14.83 4.11
C ALA A 8 6.75 -14.93 2.79
N GLU A 9 6.35 -15.81 1.87
CA GLU A 9 6.98 -15.93 0.53
C GLU A 9 6.85 -14.63 -0.29
N LEU A 10 5.67 -14.01 -0.28
CA LEU A 10 5.45 -12.74 -0.96
C LEU A 10 6.29 -11.61 -0.36
N LEU A 11 6.43 -11.57 0.97
CA LEU A 11 7.27 -10.58 1.66
C LEU A 11 8.74 -10.72 1.25
N VAL A 12 9.24 -11.95 1.12
CA VAL A 12 10.62 -12.22 0.66
C VAL A 12 10.80 -11.74 -0.78
N LEU A 13 9.89 -12.08 -1.68
CA LEU A 13 9.96 -11.64 -3.09
C LEU A 13 9.95 -10.12 -3.22
N LEU A 14 9.11 -9.44 -2.45
CA LEU A 14 9.07 -7.97 -2.42
C LEU A 14 10.38 -7.40 -1.87
N LEU A 15 10.98 -8.03 -0.87
CA LEU A 15 12.24 -7.57 -0.26
C LEU A 15 13.41 -7.73 -1.24
N GLU A 16 13.50 -8.87 -1.93
CA GLU A 16 14.51 -9.13 -2.97
C GLU A 16 14.36 -8.18 -4.16
N ALA A 17 13.13 -7.84 -4.53
CA ALA A 17 12.85 -6.84 -5.56
C ALA A 17 13.10 -5.38 -5.11
N GLY A 18 13.43 -5.16 -3.83
CA GLY A 18 13.56 -3.81 -3.25
C GLY A 18 12.23 -3.04 -3.18
N LEU A 19 11.11 -3.72 -3.34
CA LEU A 19 9.75 -3.18 -3.34
C LEU A 19 9.05 -3.33 -2.00
N TYR A 20 9.62 -4.11 -1.08
CA TYR A 20 9.06 -4.20 0.25
C TYR A 20 9.27 -2.89 1.01
N PRO A 21 8.20 -2.18 1.39
CA PRO A 21 8.35 -0.95 2.15
C PRO A 21 9.08 -1.29 3.45
N LYS A 22 10.26 -0.70 3.67
CA LYS A 22 10.90 -0.77 5.00
C LYS A 22 9.85 -0.26 6.00
N ALA A 23 9.51 -1.05 7.01
CA ALA A 23 8.57 -0.63 8.04
C ALA A 23 9.00 0.76 8.58
N GLY A 24 8.23 1.79 8.24
CA GLY A 24 8.62 3.22 8.35
C GLY A 24 8.40 4.03 7.07
N LEU A 25 8.29 3.36 5.93
CA LEU A 25 7.93 3.84 4.60
C LEU A 25 6.65 3.13 4.14
N TYR A 26 5.63 3.05 5.00
CA TYR A 26 4.30 3.20 4.42
C TYR A 26 4.42 4.50 3.63
N PRO A 27 4.19 4.52 2.30
CA PRO A 27 3.85 5.79 1.71
C PRO A 27 2.75 6.30 2.65
N LYS A 28 2.93 7.52 3.16
CA LYS A 28 1.76 8.30 3.46
C LYS A 28 1.04 8.28 2.11
N VAL A 29 0.17 7.30 1.92
CA VAL A 29 -1.05 7.50 1.22
C VAL A 29 -1.57 8.67 2.03
N ASP A 30 -1.24 9.89 1.59
CA ASP A 30 -2.18 10.97 1.74
C ASP A 30 -3.46 10.27 1.36
N SER A 31 -4.29 10.06 2.37
CA SER A 31 -5.66 9.64 2.16
C SER A 31 -6.16 10.76 1.27
N ALA A 32 -5.96 10.59 -0.04
CA ALA A 32 -6.63 11.33 -1.05
C ALA A 32 -8.04 10.86 -0.77
N GLU A 33 -8.71 11.62 0.09
CA GLU A 33 -10.15 11.55 0.26
C GLU A 33 -10.66 11.39 -1.17
N PRO A 34 -11.47 10.36 -1.46
CA PRO A 34 -11.99 10.20 -2.80
C PRO A 34 -12.61 11.54 -3.15
N GLU A 35 -12.01 12.24 -4.11
CA GLU A 35 -12.42 13.57 -4.51
C GLU A 35 -13.91 13.44 -4.77
N LYS A 36 -14.72 14.05 -3.89
CA LYS A 36 -16.17 14.04 -4.05
C LYS A 36 -16.39 14.73 -5.38
N THR A 37 -16.64 13.96 -6.42
CA THR A 37 -17.18 14.42 -7.68
C THR A 37 -18.47 15.14 -7.34
N ARG A 38 -18.40 16.46 -7.18
CA ARG A 38 -19.57 17.32 -7.15
C ARG A 38 -20.09 17.32 -8.58
N PRO A 39 -21.35 16.93 -8.86
CA PRO A 39 -21.93 17.34 -10.11
C PRO A 39 -22.08 18.85 -10.03
N ASP A 40 -21.32 19.55 -10.85
CA ASP A 40 -21.57 20.95 -11.19
C ASP A 40 -22.86 20.94 -12.01
N GLU A 41 -23.96 21.36 -11.41
CA GLU A 41 -25.20 21.67 -12.15
C GLU A 41 -25.66 23.04 -11.69
N GLY A 42 -25.43 24.01 -12.58
CA GLY A 42 -26.03 25.35 -12.55
C GLY A 42 -27.37 25.40 -13.27
#